data_AF-A0A940J7I5-F1
#
_entry.id   AF-A0A940J7I5-F1
#
_cell.length_a   1.000
_cell.length_b   1.000
_cell.length_c   1.000
_cell.angle_alpha   90.00
_cell.angle_beta   90.00
_cell.angle_gamma   90.00
#
_symmetry.space_group_name_H-M   'P 1'
#
loop_
_entity.id
_entity.type
_entity.pdbx_description
1 polymer ?
#
loop_
_entity_poly.entity_id
_entity_poly.type
_entity_poly.pdbx_seq_one_letter_code
_entity_poly.pdbx_strand_id
1 'polypeptide(L)'
;MTARLIGAFVAVVSAVVHLYLWFDGVKDQGTVGALFVVNVVAGFAIAALLVGWRSWIPLFLLAGFGATTFGAFLIAVNGELFGIHTHWSWYAWVAAVSEVLAVLVAAYAAYDEGYLHRPAHDRQLVR
;
A
#
# COMPACT_ATOMS: atom_id res chain seq x y z
N MET A 1 -10.66 5.66 14.07
CA MET A 1 -9.25 5.56 14.54
C MET A 1 -8.70 4.14 14.42
N THR A 2 -9.42 3.11 14.87
CA THR A 2 -8.98 1.70 14.77
C THR A 2 -8.52 1.29 13.37
N ALA A 3 -9.31 1.59 12.32
CA ALA A 3 -8.96 1.26 10.94
C ALA A 3 -7.65 1.93 10.47
N ARG A 4 -7.38 3.17 10.91
CA ARG A 4 -6.12 3.87 10.60
C ARG A 4 -4.92 3.24 11.30
N LEU A 5 -5.09 2.78 12.54
CA LEU A 5 -4.03 2.05 13.27
C LEU A 5 -3.73 0.70 12.60
N ILE A 6 -4.77 -0.01 12.15
CA ILE A 6 -4.59 -1.24 11.37
C ILE A 6 -3.87 -0.92 10.06
N GLY A 7 -4.27 0.13 9.34
CA GLY A 7 -3.62 0.56 8.11
C GLY A 7 -2.15 0.94 8.31
N ALA A 8 -1.84 1.65 9.40
CA ALA A 8 -0.47 1.98 9.77
C ALA A 8 0.35 0.73 10.09
N PHE A 9 -0.22 -0.22 10.85
CA PHE A 9 0.42 -1.50 11.12
C PHE A 9 0.70 -2.28 9.84
N VAL A 10 -0.27 -2.37 8.93
CA VAL A 10 -0.12 -3.03 7.63
C VAL A 10 0.97 -2.37 6.79
N ALA A 11 1.04 -1.03 6.75
CA ALA A 11 2.09 -0.30 6.04
C ALA A 11 3.48 -0.59 6.62
N VAL A 12 3.60 -0.68 7.95
CA VAL A 12 4.86 -1.06 8.62
C VAL A 12 5.25 -2.50 8.29
N VAL A 13 4.31 -3.44 8.34
CA VAL A 13 4.58 -4.84 7.96
C VAL A 13 5.09 -4.92 6.53
N SER A 14 4.42 -4.25 5.59
CA SER A 14 4.86 -4.21 4.19
C SER A 14 6.26 -3.58 4.04
N ALA A 15 6.55 -2.48 4.74
CA ALA A 15 7.89 -1.87 4.75
C ALA A 15 8.96 -2.83 5.27
N VAL A 16 8.69 -3.54 6.36
CA VAL A 16 9.64 -4.52 6.94
C VAL A 16 9.88 -5.70 5.99
N VAL A 17 8.84 -6.19 5.32
CA VAL A 17 8.98 -7.28 4.33
C VAL A 17 9.79 -6.83 3.13
N HIS A 18 9.57 -5.62 2.63
CA HIS A 18 10.39 -5.04 1.56
C HIS A 18 11.84 -4.86 1.99
N LEU A 19 12.10 -4.40 3.23
CA LEU A 19 13.45 -4.28 3.75
C LEU A 19 14.12 -5.65 3.87
N TYR A 20 13.39 -6.67 4.32
CA TYR A 20 13.88 -8.04 4.40
C TYR A 20 14.28 -8.54 3.00
N LEU A 21 13.38 -8.44 2.02
CA LEU A 21 13.63 -8.87 0.63
C LEU A 21 14.79 -8.10 -0.02
N TRP A 22 14.96 -6.83 0.35
CA TRP A 22 16.10 -6.04 -0.07
C TRP A 22 17.42 -6.65 0.38
N PHE A 23 17.52 -7.02 1.67
CA PHE A 23 18.70 -7.71 2.21
C PHE A 23 18.86 -9.14 1.67
N ASP A 24 17.76 -9.83 1.38
CA ASP A 24 17.73 -11.20 0.86
C ASP A 24 18.22 -11.32 -0.60
N GLY A 25 18.46 -10.20 -1.28
CA GLY A 25 19.13 -10.18 -2.58
C GLY A 25 18.60 -9.14 -3.57
N VAL A 26 17.43 -8.53 -3.30
CA VAL A 26 16.87 -7.51 -4.20
C VAL A 26 17.74 -6.25 -4.26
N LYS A 27 18.60 -5.99 -3.26
CA LYS A 27 19.54 -4.87 -3.27
C LYS A 27 20.49 -4.84 -4.48
N ASP A 28 20.82 -5.99 -5.05
CA ASP A 28 21.78 -6.12 -6.16
C ASP A 28 21.08 -6.07 -7.54
N GLN A 29 19.78 -5.78 -7.56
CA GLN A 29 18.91 -5.81 -8.74
C GLN A 29 18.67 -4.43 -9.40
N GLY A 30 19.64 -3.52 -9.30
CA GLY A 30 19.58 -2.20 -9.94
C GLY A 30 18.34 -1.39 -9.54
N THR A 31 17.51 -1.03 -10.53
CA THR A 31 16.30 -0.22 -10.33
C THR A 31 15.31 -0.86 -9.36
N VAL A 32 15.12 -2.18 -9.41
CA VAL A 32 14.20 -2.89 -8.49
C VAL A 32 14.69 -2.76 -7.05
N GLY A 33 16.01 -2.91 -6.83
CA GLY A 33 16.64 -2.69 -5.54
C GLY A 33 16.38 -1.28 -4.98
N ALA A 34 16.49 -0.25 -5.81
CA ALA A 34 16.20 1.12 -5.40
C ALA A 34 14.72 1.33 -5.05
N LEU A 35 13.80 0.77 -5.85
CA LEU A 35 12.36 0.86 -5.60
C LEU A 35 11.94 0.17 -4.30
N PHE A 36 12.60 -0.92 -3.91
CA PHE A 36 12.35 -1.56 -2.61
C PHE A 36 12.69 -0.63 -1.45
N VAL A 37 13.80 0.11 -1.51
CA VAL A 37 14.13 1.13 -0.48
C VAL A 37 13.08 2.24 -0.45
N VAL A 38 12.60 2.68 -1.62
CA VAL A 38 11.50 3.65 -1.71
C VAL A 38 10.25 3.10 -1.02
N ASN A 39 9.90 1.83 -1.22
CA ASN A 39 8.76 1.19 -0.56
C ASN A 39 8.93 1.16 0.97
N VAL A 40 10.14 0.90 1.48
CA VAL A 40 10.43 0.94 2.92
C VAL A 40 10.17 2.33 3.49
N VAL A 41 10.75 3.36 2.88
CA VAL A 41 10.59 4.75 3.32
C VAL A 41 9.12 5.20 3.21
N ALA A 42 8.47 4.88 2.09
CA ALA A 42 7.07 5.20 1.86
C ALA A 42 6.15 4.54 2.88
N GLY A 43 6.33 3.24 3.19
CA GLY A 43 5.51 2.54 4.16
C GLY A 43 5.59 3.15 5.56
N PHE A 44 6.80 3.49 6.03
CA PHE A 44 6.96 4.19 7.32
C PHE A 44 6.38 5.60 7.31
N ALA A 45 6.58 6.36 6.23
CA ALA A 45 6.02 7.70 6.10
C ALA A 45 4.48 7.66 6.08
N ILE A 46 3.88 6.74 5.33
CA ILE A 46 2.43 6.54 5.28
C ILE A 46 1.89 6.15 6.66
N ALA A 47 2.57 5.25 7.38
CA ALA A 47 2.16 4.88 8.74
C ALA A 47 2.16 6.09 9.69
N ALA A 48 3.21 6.92 9.65
CA ALA A 48 3.27 8.15 10.45
C ALA A 48 2.15 9.13 10.07
N LEU A 49 1.88 9.30 8.77
CA LEU A 49 0.80 10.16 8.28
C LEU A 49 -0.59 9.67 8.67
N LEU A 50 -0.84 8.35 8.66
CA LEU A 50 -2.12 7.77 9.05
C LEU A 50 -2.46 8.04 10.52
N VAL A 51 -1.45 8.05 11.38
CA VAL A 51 -1.57 8.29 12.83
C VAL A 51 -1.58 9.79 13.14
N GLY A 52 -0.69 10.56 12.52
CA GLY A 52 -0.48 11.98 12.81
C GLY A 52 -1.38 12.94 12.05
N TRP A 53 -1.99 12.52 10.93
CA TRP A 53 -2.76 13.40 10.06
C TRP A 53 -4.10 12.81 9.62
N ARG A 54 -5.18 13.44 10.08
CA ARG A 54 -6.57 13.02 9.80
C ARG A 54 -7.09 13.68 8.51
N SER A 55 -6.62 13.16 7.38
CA SER A 55 -7.04 13.54 6.02
C SER A 55 -7.32 12.30 5.17
N TRP A 56 -7.98 12.47 4.02
CA TRP A 56 -8.16 11.41 3.02
C TRP A 56 -6.85 11.06 2.31
N ILE A 57 -5.89 11.99 2.28
CA ILE A 57 -4.62 11.85 1.57
C ILE A 57 -3.80 10.64 2.07
N PRO A 58 -3.57 10.43 3.39
CA PRO A 58 -2.90 9.22 3.88
C PRO A 58 -3.58 7.91 3.50
N LEU A 59 -4.92 7.89 3.40
CA LEU A 59 -5.67 6.71 2.98
C LEU A 59 -5.47 6.44 1.48
N PHE A 60 -5.51 7.50 0.66
CA PHE A 60 -5.18 7.39 -0.76
C PHE A 60 -3.74 6.90 -0.98
N LEU A 61 -2.78 7.41 -0.21
CA LEU A 61 -1.39 6.97 -0.27
C LEU A 61 -1.24 5.50 0.13
N LEU A 62 -1.95 5.05 1.18
CA LEU A 62 -1.93 3.63 1.59
C LEU A 62 -2.49 2.72 0.49
N ALA A 63 -3.62 3.09 -0.11
CA ALA A 63 -4.21 2.33 -1.22
C ALA A 63 -3.29 2.31 -2.45
N GLY A 64 -2.73 3.48 -2.83
CA GLY A 64 -1.81 3.58 -3.96
C GLY A 64 -0.53 2.79 -3.74
N PHE A 65 0.03 2.83 -2.52
CA PHE A 65 1.18 2.03 -2.13
C PHE A 65 0.92 0.53 -2.30
N GLY A 66 -0.17 0.00 -1.72
CA GLY A 66 -0.51 -1.42 -1.87
C GLY A 66 -0.81 -1.82 -3.32
N ALA A 67 -1.54 -1.00 -4.07
CA ALA A 67 -1.90 -1.30 -5.46
C ALA A 67 -0.67 -1.30 -6.40
N THR A 68 0.25 -0.36 -6.22
CA THR A 68 1.43 -0.24 -7.09
C THR A 68 2.46 -1.32 -6.81
N THR A 69 2.70 -1.64 -5.54
CA THR A 69 3.63 -2.71 -5.14
C THR A 69 3.11 -4.09 -5.55
N PHE A 70 1.83 -4.38 -5.28
CA PHE A 70 1.22 -5.63 -5.72
C PHE A 70 1.14 -5.73 -7.24
N GLY A 71 0.79 -4.64 -7.93
CA GLY A 71 0.77 -4.60 -9.39
C GLY A 71 2.15 -4.85 -10.01
N ALA A 72 3.20 -4.23 -9.45
CA ALA A 72 4.58 -4.48 -9.87
C ALA A 72 4.99 -5.94 -9.64
N PHE A 73 4.62 -6.53 -8.50
CA PHE A 73 4.86 -7.94 -8.23
C PHE A 73 4.14 -8.86 -9.23
N LEU A 74 2.87 -8.59 -9.53
CA LEU A 74 2.11 -9.35 -10.53
C LEU A 74 2.71 -9.25 -11.93
N ILE A 75 3.25 -8.09 -12.32
CA ILE A 75 3.96 -7.93 -13.59
C ILE A 75 5.25 -8.78 -13.58
N ALA A 76 6.04 -8.69 -12.50
CA ALA A 76 7.30 -9.41 -12.37
C ALA A 76 7.13 -10.94 -12.34
N VAL A 77 6.02 -11.45 -11.81
CA VAL A 77 5.77 -12.90 -11.70
C VAL A 77 5.18 -13.51 -12.98
N ASN A 78 4.44 -12.73 -13.78
CA ASN A 78 3.83 -13.19 -15.03
C ASN A 78 4.65 -12.88 -16.29
N GLY A 79 5.63 -11.99 -16.16
CA GLY A 79 6.49 -11.56 -17.26
C GLY A 79 7.83 -11.11 -16.68
N GLU A 80 8.26 -9.90 -16.96
CA GLU A 80 9.46 -9.34 -16.35
C GLU A 80 9.20 -7.89 -15.95
N LEU A 81 9.84 -7.45 -14.88
CA LEU A 81 9.85 -6.04 -14.49
C LEU A 81 11.30 -5.57 -14.46
N PHE A 82 11.65 -4.62 -15.33
CA PHE A 82 13.02 -4.15 -15.51
C PHE A 82 14.03 -5.28 -15.81
N GLY A 83 13.61 -6.32 -16.55
CA GLY A 83 14.43 -7.48 -16.89
C GLY A 83 14.56 -8.51 -15.77
N ILE A 84 13.73 -8.42 -14.72
CA ILE A 84 13.73 -9.33 -13.58
C ILE A 84 12.43 -10.12 -13.56
N HIS A 85 12.56 -11.44 -13.61
CA HIS A 85 11.48 -12.38 -13.37
C HIS A 85 11.50 -12.79 -11.90
N THR A 86 10.34 -12.76 -11.25
CA THR A 86 10.21 -13.19 -9.85
C THR A 86 9.35 -14.43 -9.73
N HIS A 87 9.46 -15.13 -8.60
CA HIS A 87 8.67 -16.33 -8.33
C HIS A 87 7.93 -16.19 -7.00
N TRP A 88 6.86 -16.96 -6.84
CA TRP A 88 6.18 -17.07 -5.56
C TRP A 88 7.07 -17.74 -4.52
N SER A 89 7.33 -17.01 -3.44
CA SER A 89 7.98 -17.50 -2.22
C SER A 89 7.10 -17.19 -1.03
N TRP A 90 7.43 -17.72 0.15
CA TRP A 90 6.65 -17.44 1.35
C TRP A 90 6.68 -15.95 1.72
N TYR A 91 7.81 -15.27 1.56
CA TYR A 91 7.91 -13.81 1.76
C TYR A 91 7.09 -13.04 0.73
N ALA A 92 7.04 -13.50 -0.52
CA ALA A 92 6.21 -12.90 -1.56
C ALA A 92 4.71 -13.01 -1.22
N TRP A 93 4.28 -14.13 -0.63
CA TRP A 93 2.92 -14.26 -0.10
C TRP A 93 2.62 -13.27 1.01
N VAL A 94 3.55 -13.09 1.96
CA VAL A 94 3.37 -12.10 3.04
C VAL A 94 3.30 -10.68 2.48
N ALA A 95 4.17 -10.34 1.52
CA ALA A 95 4.14 -9.05 0.82
C ALA A 95 2.78 -8.84 0.14
N ALA A 96 2.37 -9.77 -0.74
CA ALA A 96 1.11 -9.69 -1.48
C ALA A 96 -0.11 -9.55 -0.55
N VAL A 97 -0.18 -10.35 0.52
CA VAL A 97 -1.28 -10.25 1.50
C VAL A 97 -1.27 -8.89 2.19
N SER A 98 -0.10 -8.40 2.61
CA SER A 98 0.02 -7.09 3.25
C SER A 98 -0.41 -5.95 2.31
N GLU A 99 -0.10 -6.05 1.02
CA GLU A 99 -0.43 -5.04 0.01
C GLU A 99 -1.92 -5.02 -0.31
N VAL A 100 -2.53 -6.20 -0.45
CA VAL A 100 -3.98 -6.33 -0.60
C VAL A 100 -4.71 -5.78 0.63
N LEU A 101 -4.23 -6.11 1.83
CA LEU A 101 -4.78 -5.56 3.08
C LEU A 101 -4.64 -4.04 3.14
N ALA A 102 -3.53 -3.47 2.65
CA ALA A 102 -3.34 -2.02 2.61
C ALA A 102 -4.45 -1.35 1.78
N VAL A 103 -4.76 -1.90 0.60
CA VAL A 103 -5.84 -1.42 -0.27
C VAL A 103 -7.21 -1.55 0.41
N LEU A 104 -7.52 -2.73 0.97
CA LEU A 104 -8.82 -2.99 1.58
C LEU A 104 -9.06 -2.13 2.82
N VAL A 105 -8.05 -2.01 3.69
CA VAL A 105 -8.15 -1.20 4.92
C VAL A 105 -8.24 0.28 4.57
N ALA A 106 -7.48 0.75 3.58
CA ALA A 106 -7.59 2.14 3.09
C ALA A 106 -8.99 2.44 2.56
N ALA A 107 -9.54 1.57 1.73
CA ALA A 107 -10.88 1.72 1.17
C ALA A 107 -11.95 1.71 2.26
N TYR A 108 -11.86 0.76 3.20
CA TYR A 108 -12.76 0.68 4.33
C TYR A 108 -12.69 1.94 5.22
N ALA A 109 -11.49 2.38 5.57
CA ALA A 109 -11.31 3.59 6.38
C ALA A 109 -11.80 4.84 5.65
N ALA A 110 -11.63 4.94 4.33
CA ALA A 110 -12.15 6.05 3.54
C ALA A 110 -13.69 6.06 3.48
N TYR A 111 -14.31 4.88 3.44
CA TYR A 111 -15.75 4.73 3.52
C TYR A 111 -16.30 5.10 4.91
N ASP A 112 -15.73 4.52 5.96
CA ASP A 112 -16.09 4.74 7.37
C ASP A 112 -15.93 6.21 7.80
N GLU A 113 -14.87 6.88 7.33
CA GLU A 113 -14.62 8.29 7.63
C GLU A 113 -15.40 9.26 6.73
N GLY A 114 -16.28 8.75 5.86
CA GLY A 114 -17.20 9.56 5.06
C GLY A 114 -16.59 10.19 3.80
N TYR A 115 -15.32 9.94 3.49
CA TYR A 115 -14.65 10.51 2.31
C TYR A 115 -15.19 9.96 0.98
N LEU A 116 -15.81 8.78 1.00
CA LEU A 116 -16.47 8.18 -0.18
C LEU A 116 -17.97 8.49 -0.26
N HIS A 117 -18.53 9.22 0.70
CA HIS A 117 -19.92 9.67 0.62
C HIS A 117 -20.00 10.89 -0.31
N ARG A 118 -20.73 10.72 -1.42
CA ARG A 118 -21.15 11.84 -2.28
C ARG A 118 -21.99 12.82 -1.42
N PRO A 119 -21.78 14.14 -1.48
CA PRO A 119 -22.79 15.08 -1.03
C PRO A 119 -24.07 14.76 -1.80
N ALA A 120 -25.17 14.49 -1.10
CA ALA A 120 -26.48 14.41 -1.73
C ALA A 120 -26.84 15.81 -2.23
N HIS A 121 -26.39 16.17 -3.43
CA HIS A 121 -26.85 17.37 -4.12
C HIS A 121 -28.33 17.16 -4.49
N ASP A 122 -29.17 18.07 -4.01
CA ASP A 122 -30.49 18.44 -4.54
C ASP A 122 -31.57 17.37 -4.59
N ARG A 123 -32.20 17.09 -3.45
CA ARG A 123 -33.54 16.47 -3.44
C ARG A 123 -34.59 17.19 -2.61
N GLN A 124 -34.40 18.48 -2.28
CA GLN A 124 -35.31 19.20 -1.38
C GLN A 124 -35.71 20.63 -1.75
N LEU A 125 -35.43 21.13 -2.95
CA LEU A 125 -36.03 22.40 -3.39
C LEU A 125 -36.87 22.16 -4.64
N VAL A 126 -38.11 22.67 -4.61
CA VAL A 126 -39.21 22.51 -5.58
C VAL A 126 -40.14 21.31 -5.35
N ARG A 127 -40.89 21.35 -4.25
CA ARG A 127 -42.32 21.02 -4.24
C ARG A 127 -43.10 22.13 -3.56
#